data_AF-A0A7W5BZU3-F1
#
_entry.id   AF-A0A7W5BZU3-F1
#
_cell.length_a   1.000
_cell.length_b   1.000
_cell.length_c   1.000
_cell.angle_alpha   90.00
_cell.angle_beta   90.00
_cell.angle_gamma   90.00
#
_symmetry.space_group_name_H-M   'P 1'
#
loop_
_entity.id
_entity.type
_entity.pdbx_description
1 polymer ?
#
loop_
_entity_poly.entity_id
_entity_poly.type
_entity_poly.pdbx_seq_one_letter_code
_entity_poly.pdbx_strand_id
1 'polypeptide(L)'
;MRLTGVLYNAGGPLASVTIQFEATHTTINGVLVGSDAYFTTQVDGTYSIDLEPGYYNVYWLENGRRVRLGALVADANSSMSLPAAIEAEYAPVQPGQIQDALDQMLAYLGEAQTAQEAAEASATSEVIYTEAAAEEETYTLDASAGDGVFDLTLSAPSVALTIPTPAIDNGRARVVTLLLRQGTGANQVTWPANIHWVGNRAPVLTYDAGSLDSVTLMAHLVDGAPAWLGYYNGGWHHV
;
A
#
# COMPACT_ATOMS: atom_id res chain seq x y z
N MET A 1 -29.11 12.94 10.33
CA MET A 1 -29.93 13.07 9.10
C MET A 1 -30.03 14.54 8.74
N ARG A 2 -29.83 14.88 7.47
CA ARG A 2 -30.07 16.24 6.93
C ARG A 2 -31.49 16.30 6.37
N LEU A 3 -32.36 17.12 6.94
CA LEU A 3 -33.68 17.39 6.36
C LEU A 3 -33.65 18.72 5.62
N THR A 4 -33.97 18.70 4.32
CA THR A 4 -34.03 19.89 3.48
C THR A 4 -35.21 19.83 2.51
N GLY A 5 -35.81 20.98 2.21
CA GLY A 5 -36.89 21.07 1.23
C GLY A 5 -37.70 22.34 1.35
N VAL A 6 -38.89 22.33 0.75
CA VAL A 6 -39.90 23.40 0.85
C VAL A 6 -41.18 22.75 1.39
N LEU A 7 -41.78 23.34 2.43
CA LEU A 7 -43.09 22.89 2.93
C LEU A 7 -44.22 23.61 2.18
N TYR A 8 -45.25 22.85 1.79
CA TYR A 8 -46.40 23.34 1.05
C TYR A 8 -47.70 22.99 1.75
N ASN A 9 -48.72 23.82 1.55
CA ASN A 9 -50.13 23.46 1.72
C ASN A 9 -50.89 23.65 0.40
N ALA A 10 -52.21 23.45 0.41
CA ALA A 10 -53.07 23.63 -0.76
C ALA A 10 -53.05 25.05 -1.35
N GLY A 11 -52.58 26.04 -0.60
CA GLY A 11 -52.48 27.46 -1.00
C GLY A 11 -51.08 27.93 -1.40
N GLY A 12 -50.07 27.07 -1.35
CA GLY A 12 -48.68 27.41 -1.71
C GLY A 12 -47.64 27.11 -0.62
N PRO A 13 -46.42 27.66 -0.73
CA PRO A 13 -45.38 27.48 0.29
C PRO A 13 -45.80 27.99 1.66
N LEU A 14 -45.49 27.23 2.70
CA LEU A 14 -45.77 27.58 4.09
C LEU A 14 -44.64 28.41 4.67
N ALA A 15 -44.81 29.73 4.71
CA ALA A 15 -43.87 30.64 5.35
C ALA A 15 -44.05 30.70 6.87
N SER A 16 -42.94 30.85 7.60
CA SER A 16 -42.93 31.09 9.06
C SER A 16 -43.65 30.03 9.91
N VAL A 17 -43.63 28.78 9.44
CA VAL A 17 -44.18 27.62 10.17
C VAL A 17 -43.09 26.96 10.99
N THR A 18 -43.35 26.75 12.27
CA THR A 18 -42.42 26.06 13.18
C THR A 18 -42.75 24.57 13.28
N ILE A 19 -41.75 23.74 12.99
CA ILE A 19 -41.78 22.29 13.17
C ILE A 19 -40.88 21.92 14.35
N GLN A 20 -41.39 21.12 15.28
CA GLN A 20 -40.67 20.57 16.42
C GLN A 20 -40.46 19.06 16.26
N PHE A 21 -39.26 18.61 16.58
CA PHE A 21 -38.84 17.21 16.68
C PHE A 21 -38.57 16.91 18.15
N GLU A 22 -39.36 16.01 18.73
CA GLU A 22 -39.22 15.55 20.10
C GLU A 22 -38.56 14.17 20.06
N ALA A 23 -37.32 14.08 20.55
CA ALA A 23 -36.58 12.82 20.59
C ALA A 23 -37.24 11.84 21.57
N THR A 24 -37.59 10.66 21.08
CA THR A 24 -38.10 9.54 21.89
C THR A 24 -37.01 8.54 22.22
N HIS A 25 -36.03 8.36 21.32
CA HIS A 25 -34.83 7.56 21.53
C HIS A 25 -33.64 8.17 20.79
N THR A 26 -32.72 8.77 21.51
CA THR A 26 -31.42 9.24 21.01
C THR A 26 -30.37 8.61 21.91
N THR A 27 -29.53 7.76 21.33
CA THR A 27 -28.48 7.05 22.08
C THR A 27 -27.16 7.76 21.88
N ILE A 28 -26.72 8.51 22.89
CA ILE A 28 -25.30 8.84 23.08
C ILE A 28 -24.80 7.90 24.16
N ASN A 29 -23.90 6.97 23.80
CA ASN A 29 -23.25 6.05 24.74
C ASN A 29 -24.24 5.26 25.64
N GLY A 30 -25.41 4.88 25.11
CA GLY A 30 -26.41 4.09 25.84
C GLY A 30 -27.30 4.87 26.82
N VAL A 31 -27.24 6.21 26.83
CA VAL A 31 -28.13 7.07 27.62
C VAL A 31 -29.13 7.78 26.71
N LEU A 32 -30.41 7.77 27.08
CA LEU A 32 -31.47 8.57 26.47
C LEU A 32 -31.19 10.05 26.75
N VAL A 33 -30.76 10.81 25.74
CA VAL A 33 -30.58 12.26 25.85
C VAL A 33 -31.57 12.93 24.90
N GLY A 34 -32.76 13.29 25.38
CA GLY A 34 -33.75 13.97 24.55
C GLY A 34 -33.18 15.26 23.95
N SER A 35 -32.85 15.24 22.65
CA SER A 35 -32.50 16.43 21.89
C SER A 35 -33.76 16.92 21.18
N ASP A 36 -34.46 17.87 21.80
CA ASP A 36 -35.53 18.59 21.10
C ASP A 36 -34.90 19.48 20.04
N ALA A 37 -35.31 19.31 18.79
CA ALA A 37 -34.87 20.12 17.67
C ALA A 37 -36.06 20.83 17.04
N TYR A 38 -35.87 22.01 16.46
CA TYR A 38 -36.93 22.69 15.73
C TYR A 38 -36.35 23.56 14.62
N PHE A 39 -37.16 23.81 13.60
CA PHE A 39 -36.89 24.84 12.60
C PHE A 39 -38.14 25.66 12.34
N THR A 40 -37.95 26.86 11.82
CA THR A 40 -39.03 27.68 11.25
C THR A 40 -38.77 27.88 9.77
N THR A 41 -39.76 27.64 8.93
CA THR A 41 -39.62 27.82 7.48
C THR A 41 -39.35 29.28 7.12
N GLN A 42 -38.55 29.48 6.08
CA GLN A 42 -38.29 30.80 5.52
C GLN A 42 -39.52 31.35 4.77
N VAL A 43 -39.44 32.59 4.27
CA VAL A 43 -40.54 33.27 3.56
C VAL A 43 -40.97 32.52 2.29
N ASP A 44 -40.05 31.77 1.67
CA ASP A 44 -40.29 30.92 0.51
C ASP A 44 -40.70 29.47 0.87
N GLY A 45 -40.93 29.20 2.16
CA GLY A 45 -41.27 27.88 2.69
C GLY A 45 -40.08 26.92 2.82
N THR A 46 -38.86 27.35 2.51
CA THR A 46 -37.67 26.49 2.61
C THR A 46 -37.28 26.21 4.06
N TYR A 47 -36.69 25.04 4.27
CA TYR A 47 -36.11 24.64 5.55
C TYR A 47 -34.85 23.79 5.36
N SER A 48 -34.02 23.80 6.40
CA SER A 48 -32.83 22.98 6.50
C SER A 48 -32.53 22.73 7.98
N ILE A 49 -32.43 21.47 8.38
CA ILE A 49 -32.08 21.09 9.75
C ILE A 49 -31.24 19.81 9.75
N ASP A 50 -30.27 19.73 10.67
CA ASP A 50 -29.55 18.51 10.98
C ASP A 50 -30.15 17.89 12.24
N LEU A 51 -30.56 16.64 12.15
CA LEU A 51 -30.99 15.84 13.29
C LEU A 51 -29.90 14.83 13.66
N GLU A 52 -29.67 14.66 14.96
CA GLU A 52 -28.85 13.58 15.48
C GLU A 52 -29.49 12.22 15.17
N PRO A 53 -28.72 11.12 15.12
CA PRO A 53 -29.29 9.80 14.95
C PRO A 53 -30.26 9.45 16.10
N GLY A 54 -31.49 9.08 15.77
CA GLY A 54 -32.52 8.78 16.76
C GLY A 54 -33.94 8.71 16.22
N TYR A 55 -34.89 8.44 17.11
CA TYR A 55 -36.32 8.37 16.83
C TYR A 55 -37.01 9.64 17.30
N TYR A 56 -37.74 10.31 16.42
CA TYR A 56 -38.38 11.59 16.70
C TYR A 56 -39.89 11.53 16.48
N ASN A 57 -40.67 12.13 17.38
CA ASN A 57 -42.03 12.57 17.10
C ASN A 57 -41.98 13.96 16.46
N VAL A 58 -42.73 14.16 15.38
CA VAL A 58 -42.76 15.43 14.64
C VAL A 58 -44.07 16.15 14.92
N TYR A 59 -43.97 17.44 15.25
CA TYR A 59 -45.11 18.29 15.51
C TYR A 59 -45.04 19.60 14.73
N TRP A 60 -46.20 20.08 14.31
CA TRP A 60 -46.42 21.45 13.88
C TRP A 60 -46.89 22.28 15.07
N LEU A 61 -46.20 23.39 15.33
CA LEU A 61 -46.62 24.43 16.26
C LEU A 61 -47.34 25.57 15.53
N GLU A 62 -48.63 25.76 15.81
CA GLU A 62 -49.43 26.86 15.26
C GLU A 62 -50.24 27.52 16.39
N ASN A 63 -50.08 28.83 16.57
CA ASN A 63 -50.86 29.63 17.55
C ASN A 63 -50.87 29.02 18.98
N GLY A 64 -49.75 28.44 19.41
CA GLY A 64 -49.62 27.78 20.72
C GLY A 64 -50.23 26.38 20.81
N ARG A 65 -50.78 25.84 19.71
CA ARG A 65 -51.28 24.47 19.61
C ARG A 65 -50.25 23.57 18.94
N ARG A 66 -50.04 22.38 19.51
CA ARG A 66 -49.17 21.34 18.99
C ARG A 66 -50.00 20.28 18.24
N VAL A 67 -49.72 20.07 16.95
CA VAL A 67 -50.38 19.07 16.09
C VAL A 67 -49.35 18.02 15.69
N ARG A 68 -49.62 16.74 15.97
CA ARG A 68 -48.72 15.65 15.61
C ARG A 68 -48.80 15.37 14.10
N LEU A 69 -47.66 15.47 13.43
CA LEU A 69 -47.54 15.20 11.99
C LEU A 69 -47.14 13.74 11.71
N GLY A 70 -46.34 13.14 12.58
CA GLY A 70 -45.87 11.76 12.40
C GLY A 70 -44.71 11.42 13.32
N ALA A 71 -43.98 10.38 12.94
CA ALA A 71 -42.70 10.01 13.53
C ALA A 71 -41.70 9.76 12.41
N LEU A 72 -40.41 9.90 12.70
CA LEU A 72 -39.34 9.56 11.78
C LEU A 72 -38.14 8.97 12.52
N VAL A 73 -37.29 8.26 11.78
CA VAL A 73 -36.00 7.77 12.26
C VAL A 73 -34.91 8.55 11.52
N ALA A 74 -34.09 9.27 12.26
CA ALA A 74 -32.92 9.95 11.74
C ALA A 74 -31.71 9.01 11.84
N ASP A 75 -30.99 8.80 10.73
CA ASP A 75 -29.67 8.16 10.71
C ASP A 75 -28.58 9.18 10.33
N ALA A 76 -27.31 8.87 10.60
CA ALA A 76 -26.21 9.82 10.41
C ALA A 76 -25.96 10.19 8.94
N ASN A 77 -26.37 9.34 7.99
CA ASN A 77 -25.90 9.37 6.61
C ASN A 77 -27.02 9.66 5.58
N SER A 78 -28.26 9.87 6.02
CA SER A 78 -29.39 10.16 5.14
C SER A 78 -29.65 11.66 4.97
N SER A 79 -30.14 12.00 3.78
CA SER A 79 -30.62 13.33 3.43
C SER A 79 -31.91 13.22 2.62
N MET A 80 -32.99 13.88 3.09
CA MET A 80 -34.29 13.86 2.42
C MET A 80 -35.20 15.02 2.86
N SER A 81 -36.40 15.10 2.28
CA SER A 81 -37.43 16.06 2.72
C SER A 81 -38.22 15.51 3.92
N LEU A 82 -38.77 16.41 4.73
CA LEU A 82 -39.60 16.06 5.89
C LEU A 82 -40.81 15.18 5.51
N PRO A 83 -41.60 15.45 4.45
CA PRO A 83 -42.68 14.55 4.04
C PRO A 83 -42.16 13.14 3.72
N ALA A 84 -41.07 13.05 2.94
CA ALA A 84 -40.46 11.77 2.58
C ALA A 84 -39.94 11.01 3.83
N ALA A 85 -39.40 11.72 4.82
CA ALA A 85 -38.91 11.13 6.06
C ALA A 85 -40.02 10.60 6.96
N ILE A 86 -41.20 11.24 6.96
CA ILE A 86 -42.36 10.79 7.73
C ILE A 86 -43.04 9.59 7.05
N GLU A 87 -43.02 9.55 5.71
CA GLU A 87 -43.61 8.48 4.91
C GLU A 87 -42.69 7.25 4.75
N ALA A 88 -41.39 7.39 5.02
CA ALA A 88 -40.44 6.30 4.91
C ALA A 88 -40.79 5.16 5.89
N GLU A 89 -41.19 4.01 5.36
CA GLU A 89 -41.31 2.80 6.15
C GLU A 89 -39.91 2.38 6.65
N TYR A 90 -39.75 2.30 7.97
CA TYR A 90 -38.52 1.77 8.56
C TYR A 90 -38.43 0.26 8.33
N ALA A 91 -37.54 -0.16 7.43
CA ALA A 91 -37.10 -1.55 7.38
C ALA A 91 -36.02 -1.73 8.47
N PRO A 92 -36.28 -2.45 9.58
CA PRO A 92 -35.23 -2.76 10.54
C PRO A 92 -34.09 -3.48 9.81
N VAL A 93 -32.85 -3.09 10.11
CA VAL A 93 -31.66 -3.81 9.64
C VAL A 93 -31.85 -5.28 10.01
N GLN A 94 -31.97 -6.14 9.01
CA GLN A 94 -32.23 -7.55 9.23
C GLN A 94 -30.98 -8.15 9.87
N PRO A 95 -31.09 -9.04 10.88
CA PRO A 95 -29.94 -9.70 11.50
C PRO A 95 -28.98 -10.34 10.47
N GLY A 96 -29.51 -10.81 9.33
CA GLY A 96 -28.70 -11.32 8.22
C GLY A 96 -27.75 -10.30 7.60
N GLN A 97 -28.14 -9.03 7.48
CA GLN A 97 -27.27 -7.98 6.92
C GLN A 97 -26.09 -7.65 7.84
N ILE A 98 -26.27 -7.79 9.16
CA ILE A 98 -25.19 -7.62 10.13
C ILE A 98 -24.22 -8.80 10.04
N GLN A 99 -24.73 -10.03 9.90
CA GLN A 99 -23.90 -11.21 9.72
C GLN A 99 -23.11 -11.14 8.41
N ASP A 100 -23.75 -10.75 7.32
CA ASP A 100 -23.10 -10.59 6.01
C ASP A 100 -21.97 -9.55 6.08
N ALA A 101 -22.18 -8.44 6.77
CA ALA A 101 -21.15 -7.42 6.97
C ALA A 101 -19.99 -7.93 7.85
N LEU A 102 -20.29 -8.75 8.86
CA LEU A 102 -19.28 -9.36 9.72
C LEU A 102 -18.42 -10.36 8.93
N ASP A 103 -19.05 -11.18 8.10
CA ASP A 103 -18.38 -12.18 7.26
C ASP A 103 -17.50 -11.50 6.20
N GLN A 104 -17.96 -10.40 5.59
CA GLN A 104 -17.14 -9.58 4.69
C GLN A 104 -15.92 -8.99 5.40
N MET A 105 -16.10 -8.45 6.61
CA MET A 105 -14.98 -7.89 7.37
C MET A 105 -13.95 -8.96 7.75
N LEU A 106 -14.40 -10.17 8.11
CA LEU A 106 -13.51 -11.30 8.37
C LEU A 106 -12.72 -11.71 7.13
N ALA A 107 -13.34 -11.72 5.95
CA ALA A 107 -12.65 -11.99 4.69
C ALA A 107 -11.56 -10.96 4.39
N TYR A 108 -11.89 -9.66 4.53
CA TYR A 108 -10.91 -8.59 4.34
C TYR A 108 -9.73 -8.67 5.31
N LEU A 109 -9.97 -9.03 6.57
CA LEU A 109 -8.90 -9.22 7.55
C LEU A 109 -7.98 -10.39 7.17
N GLY A 110 -8.55 -11.49 6.66
CA GLY A 110 -7.76 -12.62 6.17
C GLY A 110 -6.87 -12.26 4.99
N GLU A 111 -7.42 -11.54 4.00
CA GLU A 111 -6.65 -11.06 2.84
C GLU A 111 -5.52 -10.12 3.25
N ALA A 112 -5.80 -9.19 4.18
CA ALA A 112 -4.80 -8.25 4.69
C ALA A 112 -3.67 -8.96 5.44
N GLN A 113 -3.97 -9.98 6.25
CA GLN A 113 -2.97 -10.79 6.92
C GLN A 113 -2.07 -11.54 5.95
N THR A 114 -2.65 -12.19 4.93
CA THR A 114 -1.87 -12.89 3.90
C THR A 114 -0.97 -11.92 3.13
N ALA A 115 -1.46 -10.71 2.82
CA ALA A 115 -0.65 -9.68 2.17
C ALA A 115 0.52 -9.20 3.05
N GLN A 116 0.30 -9.06 4.36
CA GLN A 116 1.35 -8.71 5.32
C GLN A 116 2.42 -9.80 5.40
N GLU A 117 2.03 -11.07 5.54
CA GLU A 117 2.97 -12.20 5.58
C GLU A 117 3.81 -12.29 4.30
N ALA A 118 3.20 -12.07 3.13
CA ALA A 118 3.92 -12.04 1.86
C ALA A 118 4.92 -10.85 1.77
N ALA A 119 4.54 -9.69 2.30
CA ALA A 119 5.42 -8.53 2.34
C ALA A 119 6.59 -8.73 3.31
N GLU A 120 6.35 -9.31 4.48
CA GLU A 120 7.39 -9.65 5.46
C GLU A 120 8.35 -10.73 4.92
N ALA A 121 7.83 -11.77 4.26
CA ALA A 121 8.65 -12.78 3.58
C ALA A 121 9.49 -12.17 2.45
N SER A 122 9.02 -11.10 1.81
CA SER A 122 9.78 -10.36 0.79
C SER A 122 10.74 -9.31 1.35
N ALA A 123 10.62 -8.96 2.64
CA ALA A 123 11.43 -7.90 3.27
C ALA A 123 12.78 -8.42 3.79
N THR A 124 13.04 -9.72 3.75
CA THR A 124 14.35 -10.27 4.04
C THR A 124 15.29 -10.00 2.86
N SER A 125 16.24 -9.08 3.06
CA SER A 125 17.35 -8.88 2.12
C SER A 125 18.39 -9.99 2.30
N GLU A 126 18.02 -11.22 2.02
CA GLU A 126 18.99 -12.31 1.92
C GLU A 126 19.68 -12.23 0.56
N VAL A 127 21.00 -12.07 0.59
CA VAL A 127 21.83 -12.14 -0.61
C VAL A 127 22.32 -13.57 -0.72
N ILE A 128 22.00 -14.23 -1.83
CA ILE A 128 22.51 -15.59 -2.07
C ILE A 128 24.04 -15.48 -2.29
N TYR A 129 24.76 -16.26 -1.48
CA TYR A 129 26.23 -16.29 -1.40
C TYR A 129 26.73 -17.64 -1.92
N THR A 130 27.55 -17.61 -2.96
CA THR A 130 28.03 -18.83 -3.64
C THR A 130 29.54 -18.94 -3.51
N GLU A 131 30.01 -19.98 -2.84
CA GLU A 131 31.43 -20.32 -2.72
C GLU A 131 31.84 -21.31 -3.82
N ALA A 132 32.98 -21.05 -4.46
CA ALA A 132 33.55 -21.95 -5.46
C ALA A 132 35.07 -21.84 -5.55
N ALA A 133 35.69 -22.82 -6.23
CA ALA A 133 37.08 -22.77 -6.63
C ALA A 133 37.20 -22.85 -8.16
N ALA A 134 37.91 -21.90 -8.76
CA ALA A 134 38.31 -21.94 -10.16
C ALA A 134 39.61 -22.75 -10.29
N GLU A 135 39.46 -24.07 -10.37
CA GLU A 135 40.57 -25.02 -10.52
C GLU A 135 41.06 -25.15 -11.97
N GLU A 136 40.22 -24.76 -12.93
CA GLU A 136 40.52 -24.77 -14.36
C GLU A 136 40.92 -23.39 -14.88
N GLU A 137 41.50 -23.36 -16.09
CA GLU A 137 41.87 -22.12 -16.78
C GLU A 137 40.65 -21.31 -17.25
N THR A 138 39.45 -21.88 -17.20
CA THR A 138 38.18 -21.22 -17.52
C THR A 138 37.16 -21.46 -16.42
N TYR A 139 36.43 -20.42 -16.01
CA TYR A 139 35.37 -20.55 -15.02
C TYR A 139 34.15 -19.72 -15.43
N THR A 140 32.97 -20.33 -15.44
CA THR A 140 31.71 -19.65 -15.79
C THR A 140 30.96 -19.28 -14.52
N LEU A 141 30.72 -17.99 -14.31
CA LEU A 141 29.88 -17.46 -13.24
C LEU A 141 28.45 -17.37 -13.74
N ASP A 142 27.53 -18.12 -13.15
CA ASP A 142 26.11 -18.00 -13.47
C ASP A 142 25.45 -16.84 -12.72
N ALA A 143 25.66 -15.63 -13.21
CA ALA A 143 25.01 -14.42 -12.70
C ALA A 143 23.48 -14.40 -12.95
N SER A 144 22.89 -15.45 -13.53
CA SER A 144 21.44 -15.56 -13.76
C SER A 144 20.68 -16.09 -12.53
N ALA A 145 21.34 -16.84 -11.64
CA ALA A 145 20.74 -17.71 -10.62
C ALA A 145 20.14 -17.02 -9.36
N GLY A 146 20.19 -15.69 -9.26
CA GLY A 146 19.73 -14.96 -8.06
C GLY A 146 20.83 -14.67 -7.04
N ASP A 147 22.03 -15.18 -7.28
CA ASP A 147 23.26 -14.91 -6.54
C ASP A 147 23.66 -13.45 -6.63
N GLY A 148 23.79 -12.79 -5.48
CA GLY A 148 24.28 -11.42 -5.39
C GLY A 148 25.75 -11.33 -4.99
N VAL A 149 26.33 -12.40 -4.44
CA VAL A 149 27.75 -12.48 -4.07
C VAL A 149 28.33 -13.85 -4.49
N PHE A 150 29.47 -13.83 -5.19
CA PHE A 150 30.27 -15.01 -5.52
C PHE A 150 31.62 -14.90 -4.82
N ASP A 151 31.97 -15.87 -3.97
CA ASP A 151 33.30 -16.03 -3.39
C ASP A 151 34.06 -17.11 -4.14
N LEU A 152 35.00 -16.68 -4.97
CA LEU A 152 35.75 -17.53 -5.88
C LEU A 152 37.21 -17.58 -5.48
N THR A 153 37.68 -18.77 -5.11
CA THR A 153 39.12 -19.03 -4.96
C THR A 153 39.74 -19.31 -6.32
N LEU A 154 40.75 -18.51 -6.68
CA LEU A 154 41.52 -18.65 -7.91
C LEU A 154 42.64 -19.68 -7.69
N SER A 155 42.42 -20.90 -8.15
CA SER A 155 43.36 -22.01 -7.93
C SER A 155 44.29 -22.25 -9.14
N ALA A 156 43.85 -21.92 -10.35
CA ALA A 156 44.70 -21.94 -11.55
C ALA A 156 45.56 -20.65 -11.65
N PRO A 157 46.78 -20.70 -12.22
CA PRO A 157 47.64 -19.52 -12.38
C PRO A 157 47.00 -18.40 -13.20
N SER A 158 46.15 -18.74 -14.16
CA SER A 158 45.35 -17.81 -14.95
C SER A 158 43.96 -18.39 -15.16
N VAL A 159 42.93 -17.62 -14.80
CA VAL A 159 41.52 -18.01 -14.93
C VAL A 159 40.83 -17.03 -15.88
N ALA A 160 40.28 -17.54 -16.97
CA ALA A 160 39.38 -16.79 -17.85
C ALA A 160 37.95 -16.89 -17.33
N LEU A 161 37.42 -15.77 -16.85
CA LEU A 161 36.05 -15.70 -16.38
C LEU A 161 35.09 -15.56 -17.56
N THR A 162 34.03 -16.36 -17.56
CA THR A 162 32.88 -16.18 -18.43
C THR A 162 31.69 -15.76 -17.58
N ILE A 163 31.17 -14.56 -17.83
CA ILE A 163 29.96 -14.05 -17.17
C ILE A 163 28.94 -13.80 -18.27
N PRO A 164 27.76 -14.43 -18.26
CA PRO A 164 26.72 -14.18 -19.25
C PRO A 164 26.35 -12.70 -19.30
N THR A 165 25.93 -12.24 -20.48
CA THR A 165 25.36 -10.91 -20.67
C THR A 165 24.18 -10.72 -19.70
N PRO A 166 24.10 -9.58 -19.00
CA PRO A 166 23.05 -9.38 -18.01
C PRO A 166 21.68 -9.28 -18.69
N ALA A 167 20.65 -9.85 -18.04
CA ALA A 167 19.28 -9.49 -18.33
C ALA A 167 19.01 -8.06 -17.84
N ILE A 168 18.41 -7.23 -18.70
CA ILE A 168 18.00 -5.86 -18.37
C ILE A 168 16.47 -5.86 -18.28
N ASP A 169 15.97 -5.81 -17.05
CA ASP A 169 14.54 -5.74 -16.76
C ASP A 169 14.11 -4.27 -16.64
N ASN A 170 12.96 -3.90 -17.18
CA ASN A 170 12.49 -2.53 -17.12
C ASN A 170 12.27 -2.08 -15.66
N GLY A 171 12.96 -1.02 -15.25
CA GLY A 171 12.90 -0.49 -13.88
C GLY A 171 13.71 -1.26 -12.83
N ARG A 172 14.52 -2.25 -13.21
CA ARG A 172 15.38 -3.01 -12.28
C ARG A 172 16.78 -3.18 -12.85
N ALA A 173 17.81 -2.84 -12.06
CA ALA A 173 19.20 -3.14 -12.39
C ALA A 173 19.69 -4.29 -11.51
N ARG A 174 20.37 -5.27 -12.12
CA ARG A 174 21.02 -6.37 -11.40
C ARG A 174 22.41 -5.94 -10.93
N VAL A 175 22.77 -6.34 -9.71
CA VAL A 175 24.11 -6.10 -9.15
C VAL A 175 24.64 -7.43 -8.64
N VAL A 176 25.89 -7.73 -8.98
CA VAL A 176 26.63 -8.92 -8.54
C VAL A 176 27.94 -8.46 -7.93
N THR A 177 28.33 -9.04 -6.81
CA THR A 177 29.64 -8.84 -6.20
C THR A 177 30.47 -10.09 -6.35
N LEU A 178 31.70 -9.95 -6.83
CA LEU A 178 32.72 -10.99 -6.87
C LEU A 178 33.70 -10.71 -5.74
N LEU A 179 33.93 -11.72 -4.91
CA LEU A 179 35.01 -11.80 -3.96
C LEU A 179 36.02 -12.80 -4.55
N LEU A 180 37.18 -12.32 -4.96
CA LEU A 180 38.19 -13.11 -5.65
C LEU A 180 39.35 -13.37 -4.70
N ARG A 181 39.55 -14.62 -4.30
CA ARG A 181 40.59 -15.04 -3.36
C ARG A 181 41.78 -15.63 -4.11
N GLN A 182 42.98 -15.14 -3.82
CA GLN A 182 44.22 -15.71 -4.35
C GLN A 182 44.47 -17.09 -3.74
N GLY A 183 44.37 -18.17 -4.52
CA GLY A 183 44.60 -19.53 -4.02
C GLY A 183 46.07 -19.84 -3.81
N THR A 184 46.89 -19.66 -4.85
CA THR A 184 48.35 -19.89 -4.79
C THR A 184 49.17 -18.60 -4.68
N GLY A 185 48.52 -17.45 -4.91
CA GLY A 185 49.19 -16.18 -5.13
C GLY A 185 49.59 -16.00 -6.59
N ALA A 186 49.66 -14.74 -7.00
CA ALA A 186 49.89 -14.30 -8.37
C ALA A 186 48.90 -14.85 -9.42
N ASN A 187 47.74 -15.36 -8.99
CA ASN A 187 46.68 -15.84 -9.87
C ASN A 187 46.11 -14.66 -10.67
N GLN A 188 46.02 -14.82 -11.99
CA GLN A 188 45.53 -13.81 -12.91
C GLN A 188 44.09 -14.09 -13.34
N VAL A 189 43.36 -13.03 -13.64
CA VAL A 189 42.01 -13.11 -14.21
C VAL A 189 41.99 -12.47 -15.59
N THR A 190 41.52 -13.23 -16.57
CA THR A 190 41.11 -12.69 -17.87
C THR A 190 39.63 -12.37 -17.81
N TRP A 191 39.30 -11.08 -17.91
CA TRP A 191 37.94 -10.59 -17.82
C TRP A 191 37.20 -10.71 -19.15
N PRO A 192 35.90 -11.05 -19.15
CA PRO A 192 35.12 -11.13 -20.37
C PRO A 192 34.87 -9.75 -20.98
N ALA A 193 34.75 -9.69 -22.31
CA ALA A 193 34.64 -8.45 -23.07
C ALA A 193 33.32 -7.69 -22.84
N ASN A 194 32.31 -8.33 -22.23
CA ASN A 194 31.03 -7.71 -21.88
C ASN A 194 31.07 -6.92 -20.55
N ILE A 195 32.26 -6.76 -19.94
CA ILE A 195 32.46 -5.88 -18.78
C ILE A 195 33.17 -4.61 -19.22
N HIS A 196 32.51 -3.49 -19.01
CA HIS A 196 33.04 -2.16 -19.23
C HIS A 196 33.60 -1.61 -17.92
N TRP A 197 34.91 -1.45 -17.89
CA TRP A 197 35.64 -0.93 -16.74
C TRP A 197 35.74 0.59 -16.76
N VAL A 198 35.81 1.18 -15.58
CA VAL A 198 36.15 2.61 -15.42
C VAL A 198 37.47 2.90 -16.14
N GLY A 199 37.45 3.86 -17.06
CA GLY A 199 38.64 4.24 -17.84
C GLY A 199 39.16 3.16 -18.80
N ASN A 200 38.33 2.18 -19.18
CA ASN A 200 38.71 1.05 -20.06
C ASN A 200 39.91 0.24 -19.56
N ARG A 201 40.08 0.17 -18.23
CA ARG A 201 41.17 -0.57 -17.61
C ARG A 201 40.61 -1.59 -16.62
N ALA A 202 40.76 -2.87 -16.95
CA ALA A 202 40.46 -3.93 -16.01
C ALA A 202 41.33 -3.81 -14.74
N PRO A 203 40.79 -4.17 -13.57
CA PRO A 203 41.52 -4.08 -12.32
C PRO A 203 42.69 -5.04 -12.30
N VAL A 204 43.76 -4.62 -11.63
CA VAL A 204 44.88 -5.49 -11.28
C VAL A 204 44.57 -6.03 -9.89
N LEU A 205 44.43 -7.36 -9.81
CA LEU A 205 44.19 -8.05 -8.54
C LEU A 205 45.45 -8.07 -7.69
N THR A 206 45.27 -8.33 -6.41
CA THR A 206 46.36 -8.54 -5.48
C THR A 206 47.05 -9.88 -5.74
N TYR A 207 48.32 -9.99 -5.36
CA TYR A 207 49.14 -11.16 -5.69
C TYR A 207 49.44 -12.07 -4.50
N ASP A 208 49.19 -11.61 -3.28
CA ASP A 208 49.55 -12.38 -2.08
C ASP A 208 48.54 -13.51 -1.89
N ALA A 209 49.04 -14.74 -1.74
CA ALA A 209 48.20 -15.91 -1.47
C ALA A 209 47.31 -15.67 -0.24
N GLY A 210 46.04 -16.06 -0.35
CA GLY A 210 45.01 -15.85 0.66
C GLY A 210 44.39 -14.44 0.66
N SER A 211 44.91 -13.49 -0.10
CA SER A 211 44.30 -12.15 -0.20
C SER A 211 42.99 -12.19 -0.98
N LEU A 212 42.04 -11.37 -0.54
CA LEU A 212 40.74 -11.21 -1.16
C LEU A 212 40.61 -9.84 -1.82
N ASP A 213 40.12 -9.84 -3.06
CA ASP A 213 39.77 -8.66 -3.87
C ASP A 213 38.26 -8.59 -4.08
N SER A 214 37.67 -7.39 -4.05
CA SER A 214 36.24 -7.19 -4.28
C SER A 214 35.96 -6.41 -5.56
N VAL A 215 35.07 -6.94 -6.38
CA VAL A 215 34.59 -6.34 -7.62
C VAL A 215 33.06 -6.35 -7.65
N THR A 216 32.45 -5.23 -7.99
CA THR A 216 31.00 -5.15 -8.24
C THR A 216 30.72 -4.99 -9.72
N LEU A 217 29.80 -5.80 -10.23
CA LEU A 217 29.27 -5.72 -11.58
C LEU A 217 27.82 -5.24 -11.52
N MET A 218 27.52 -4.16 -12.22
CA MET A 218 26.16 -3.63 -12.33
C MET A 218 25.67 -3.77 -13.76
N ALA A 219 24.51 -4.39 -13.95
CA ALA A 219 23.87 -4.52 -15.24
C ALA A 219 23.45 -3.14 -15.76
N HIS A 220 23.84 -2.81 -16.99
CA HIS A 220 23.54 -1.54 -17.64
C HIS A 220 23.42 -1.70 -19.16
N LEU A 221 22.93 -0.68 -19.85
CA LEU A 221 23.01 -0.56 -21.31
C LEU A 221 24.23 0.29 -21.69
N VAL A 222 25.19 -0.29 -22.40
CA VAL A 222 26.32 0.45 -22.99
C VAL A 222 26.08 0.50 -24.50
N ASP A 223 26.03 1.71 -25.06
CA ASP A 223 25.71 1.94 -26.48
C ASP A 223 24.40 1.25 -26.95
N GLY A 224 23.42 1.14 -26.03
CA GLY A 224 22.13 0.51 -26.29
C GLY A 224 22.12 -1.02 -26.22
N ALA A 225 23.25 -1.67 -25.88
CA ALA A 225 23.36 -3.10 -25.69
C ALA A 225 23.56 -3.46 -24.19
N PRO A 226 22.96 -4.56 -23.69
CA PRO A 226 23.21 -5.05 -22.34
C PRO A 226 24.68 -5.38 -22.10
N ALA A 227 25.24 -4.86 -21.02
CA ALA A 227 26.60 -5.13 -20.58
C ALA A 227 26.74 -4.92 -19.07
N TRP A 228 27.87 -5.34 -18.50
CA TRP A 228 28.22 -5.10 -17.11
C TRP A 228 29.08 -3.84 -16.98
N LEU A 229 28.74 -2.96 -16.05
CA LEU A 229 29.67 -1.94 -15.56
C LEU A 229 30.47 -2.52 -14.39
N GLY A 230 31.80 -2.53 -14.53
CA GLY A 230 32.71 -3.09 -13.55
C GLY A 230 33.30 -2.02 -12.63
N TYR A 231 33.16 -2.24 -11.33
CA TYR A 231 33.72 -1.41 -10.26
C TYR A 231 34.66 -2.26 -9.41
N TYR A 232 35.91 -1.83 -9.30
CA TYR A 232 36.85 -2.44 -8.37
C TYR A 232 36.79 -1.70 -7.04
N ASN A 233 36.40 -2.42 -5.99
CA ASN A 233 36.13 -1.84 -4.68
C ASN A 233 37.39 -1.76 -3.80
N GLY A 234 38.40 -2.58 -4.11
CA GLY A 234 39.64 -2.69 -3.34
C GLY A 234 40.06 -4.14 -3.11
N GLY A 235 41.21 -4.29 -2.47
CA GLY A 235 41.91 -5.56 -2.28
C GLY A 235 42.71 -5.62 -0.99
N TRP A 236 43.48 -6.71 -0.82
CA TRP A 236 44.32 -6.99 0.37
C TRP A 236 43.53 -7.11 1.66
N HIS A 237 42.32 -7.63 1.56
CA HIS A 237 41.64 -8.13 2.73
C HIS A 237 42.26 -9.48 3.09
N HIS A 238 42.93 -9.55 4.24
CA HIS A 238 43.30 -10.81 4.86
C HIS A 238 42.08 -11.31 5.63
N VAL A 239 41.42 -12.36 5.12
CA VAL A 239 40.18 -12.91 5.68
C VAL A 239 40.31 -14.39 5.93
#